data_AF-A0A452FUS3-F1
#
_entry.id   AF-A0A452FUS3-F1
#
_cell.length_a   1.000
_cell.length_b   1.000
_cell.length_c   1.000
_cell.angle_alpha   90.00
_cell.angle_beta   90.00
_cell.angle_gamma   90.00
#
_symmetry.space_group_name_H-M   'P 1'
#
loop_
_entity.id
_entity.type
_entity.pdbx_description
1 polymer ?
#
loop_
_entity_poly.entity_id
_entity_poly.type
_entity_poly.pdbx_seq_one_letter_code
_entity_poly.pdbx_strand_id
1 'polypeptide(L)'
;MKASVMLREYKVVGRCLPTPKCRTPSLYRMKIFAPNDAFAKSGFWYFVSQLKKMKKSSGEIVYCHPCPPGAWSWWFIRSKCTCVWGLRCVHILSLTHIKRCSEMNKQQR
;
A
#
# COMPACT_ATOMS: atom_id res chain seq x y z
N MET A 1 11.77 -30.02 12.03
CA MET A 1 10.68 -29.23 12.65
C MET A 1 10.40 -28.03 11.76
N LYS A 2 9.18 -27.90 11.21
CA LYS A 2 8.80 -26.78 10.34
C LYS A 2 7.95 -25.84 11.18
N ALA A 3 8.57 -24.79 11.71
CA ALA A 3 7.83 -23.75 12.43
C ALA A 3 6.90 -23.06 11.42
N SER A 4 5.61 -23.00 11.72
CA SER A 4 4.64 -22.21 10.98
C SER A 4 4.94 -20.72 11.22
N VAL A 5 5.76 -20.13 10.36
CA VAL A 5 6.10 -18.71 10.43
C VAL A 5 4.85 -17.90 10.11
N MET A 6 4.30 -17.21 11.11
CA MET A 6 3.18 -16.28 10.90
C MET A 6 3.66 -15.08 10.08
N LEU A 7 3.12 -14.94 8.86
CA LEU A 7 3.41 -13.82 7.98
C LEU A 7 2.46 -12.65 8.30
N ARG A 8 3.03 -11.44 8.41
CA ARG A 8 2.28 -10.19 8.58
C ARG A 8 2.37 -9.37 7.29
N GLU A 9 1.31 -8.66 6.96
CA GLU A 9 1.33 -7.69 5.85
C GLU A 9 2.11 -6.45 6.29
N TYR A 10 3.10 -6.03 5.50
CA TYR A 10 3.83 -4.78 5.68
C TYR A 10 3.61 -3.87 4.50
N LYS A 11 3.33 -2.60 4.78
CA LYS A 11 3.33 -1.53 3.79
C LYS A 11 4.68 -0.84 3.83
N VAL A 12 5.46 -1.01 2.76
CA VAL A 12 6.79 -0.42 2.63
C VAL A 12 6.77 0.64 1.54
N VAL A 13 7.33 1.81 1.83
CA VAL A 13 7.50 2.91 0.87
C VAL A 13 8.96 3.32 0.83
N GLY A 14 9.52 3.44 -0.36
CA GLY A 14 10.88 3.92 -0.57
C GLY A 14 11.00 4.81 -1.81
N ARG A 15 12.11 5.54 -1.89
CA ARG A 15 12.44 6.46 -2.99
C ARG A 15 13.92 6.40 -3.30
N CYS A 16 14.30 6.89 -4.49
CA CYS A 16 15.70 7.23 -4.76
C CYS A 16 16.15 8.39 -3.86
N LEU A 17 17.45 8.47 -3.60
CA LEU A 17 18.02 9.66 -3.01
C LEU A 17 17.88 10.85 -3.97
N PRO A 18 17.57 12.05 -3.46
CA PRO A 18 17.51 13.25 -4.29
C PRO A 18 18.90 13.55 -4.85
N THR A 19 18.97 13.75 -6.17
CA THR A 19 20.22 14.12 -6.87
C THR A 19 20.02 15.49 -7.52
N PRO A 20 21.10 16.24 -7.84
CA PRO A 20 20.96 17.55 -8.48
C PRO A 20 20.18 17.51 -9.79
N LYS A 21 20.21 16.36 -10.49
CA LYS A 21 19.47 16.10 -11.74
C LYS A 21 17.99 15.76 -11.50
N CYS A 22 17.65 15.14 -10.37
CA CYS A 22 16.29 14.74 -10.02
C CYS A 22 16.03 15.08 -8.55
N ARG A 23 15.52 16.30 -8.33
CA ARG A 23 15.26 16.86 -7.00
C ARG A 23 14.04 16.22 -6.32
N THR A 24 13.08 15.76 -7.09
CA THR A 24 11.82 15.15 -6.60
C THR A 24 11.67 13.71 -7.11
N PRO A 25 12.32 12.73 -6.46
CA PRO A 25 12.23 11.33 -6.86
C PRO A 25 10.85 10.73 -6.59
N SER A 26 10.40 9.82 -7.44
CA SER A 26 9.12 9.13 -7.29
C SER A 26 9.13 8.18 -6.08
N LEU A 27 7.98 8.11 -5.40
CA LEU A 27 7.77 7.28 -4.20
C LEU A 27 7.16 5.93 -4.57
N TYR A 28 7.89 4.85 -4.36
CA TYR A 28 7.44 3.47 -4.63
C TYR A 28 6.84 2.84 -3.40
N ARG A 29 5.62 2.31 -3.51
CA ARG A 29 4.88 1.66 -2.42
C ARG A 29 4.66 0.20 -2.75
N MET A 30 4.88 -0.68 -1.80
CA MET A 30 4.67 -2.12 -1.96
C MET A 30 4.08 -2.74 -0.70
N LYS A 31 3.33 -3.81 -0.88
CA LYS A 31 2.81 -4.66 0.18
C LYS A 31 3.63 -5.94 0.21
N ILE A 32 4.22 -6.27 1.35
CA ILE A 32 5.14 -7.41 1.51
C ILE A 32 4.65 -8.25 2.68
N PHE A 33 4.51 -9.56 2.49
CA PHE A 33 4.21 -10.49 3.57
C PHE A 33 5.53 -10.99 4.15
N ALA A 34 5.79 -10.65 5.42
CA ALA A 34 7.02 -10.99 6.10
C ALA A 34 6.75 -11.25 7.59
N PRO A 35 7.60 -12.04 8.27
CA PRO A 35 7.46 -12.23 9.71
C PRO A 35 7.97 -11.04 10.53
N ASN A 36 8.95 -10.30 10.00
CA ASN A 36 9.65 -9.21 10.68
C ASN A 36 9.79 -8.02 9.73
N ASP A 37 10.01 -6.82 10.28
CA ASP A 37 10.25 -5.60 9.49
C ASP A 37 11.56 -5.69 8.69
N ALA A 38 12.60 -6.34 9.23
CA ALA A 38 13.87 -6.55 8.54
C ALA A 38 13.69 -7.37 7.25
N PHE A 39 12.89 -8.44 7.30
CA PHE A 39 12.53 -9.24 6.14
C PHE A 39 11.63 -8.48 5.16
N ALA A 40 10.77 -7.59 5.65
CA ALA A 40 9.99 -6.70 4.79
C ALA A 40 10.90 -5.71 4.04
N LYS A 41 11.87 -5.09 4.72
CA LYS A 41 12.84 -4.16 4.11
C LYS A 41 13.74 -4.86 3.09
N SER A 42 14.20 -6.08 3.38
CA SER A 42 15.02 -6.85 2.43
C SER A 42 14.21 -7.26 1.18
N GLY A 43 12.98 -7.72 1.37
CA GLY A 43 12.05 -8.03 0.28
C GLY A 43 11.79 -6.80 -0.60
N PHE A 44 11.63 -5.62 0.00
CA PHE A 44 11.44 -4.38 -0.74
C PHE A 44 12.59 -4.14 -1.73
N TRP A 45 13.84 -4.17 -1.24
CA TRP A 45 15.00 -3.96 -2.09
C TRP A 45 15.16 -5.03 -3.17
N TYR A 46 14.82 -6.28 -2.86
CA TYR A 46 14.87 -7.37 -3.84
C TYR A 46 13.97 -7.07 -5.05
N PHE A 47 12.68 -6.82 -4.83
CA PHE A 47 11.75 -6.56 -5.95
C PHE A 47 12.02 -5.22 -6.64
N VAL A 48 12.38 -4.18 -5.88
CA VAL A 48 12.65 -2.85 -6.43
C VAL A 48 13.86 -2.83 -7.36
N SER A 49 14.87 -3.66 -7.07
CA SER A 49 16.04 -3.83 -7.94
C SER A 49 15.68 -4.41 -9.30
N GLN A 50 14.71 -5.34 -9.34
CA GLN A 50 14.25 -5.97 -10.58
C GLN A 50 13.36 -5.04 -11.40
N LEU A 51 12.43 -4.32 -10.74
CA LEU A 51 11.43 -3.50 -11.44
C LEU A 51 11.97 -2.15 -11.90
N LYS A 52 12.83 -1.52 -11.10
CA LYS A 52 13.22 -0.11 -11.28
C LYS A 52 14.73 0.12 -11.23
N LYS A 53 15.54 -0.96 -11.21
CA LYS A 53 17.01 -0.91 -11.18
C LYS A 53 17.59 -0.03 -10.05
N MET A 54 16.82 0.16 -8.98
CA MET A 54 17.27 0.90 -7.81
C MET A 54 17.97 -0.04 -6.83
N LYS A 55 19.06 0.43 -6.24
CA LYS A 55 19.85 -0.30 -5.25
C LYS A 55 19.60 0.27 -3.86
N LYS A 56 19.86 -0.54 -2.83
CA LYS A 56 19.81 -0.12 -1.42
C LYS A 56 20.71 1.08 -1.12
N SER A 57 21.85 1.20 -1.82
CA SER A 57 22.79 2.32 -1.66
C SER A 57 22.29 3.62 -2.30
N SER A 58 21.44 3.55 -3.33
CA SER A 58 20.98 4.71 -4.10
C SER A 58 19.60 5.21 -3.67
N GLY A 59 19.01 4.62 -2.64
CA GLY A 59 17.66 4.96 -2.19
C GLY A 59 17.50 4.80 -0.69
N GLU A 60 16.39 5.32 -0.19
CA GLU A 60 16.01 5.30 1.21
C GLU A 60 14.61 4.73 1.38
N ILE A 61 14.38 4.06 2.51
CA ILE A 61 13.04 3.61 2.91
C ILE A 61 12.43 4.73 3.74
N VAL A 62 11.34 5.32 3.25
CA VAL A 62 10.63 6.43 3.91
C VAL A 62 9.66 5.91 4.96
N TYR A 63 9.04 4.74 4.70
CA TYR A 63 7.99 4.20 5.56
C TYR A 63 8.03 2.67 5.56
N CYS A 64 7.95 2.05 6.74
CA CYS A 64 7.76 0.61 6.89
C CYS A 64 6.85 0.37 8.09
N HIS A 65 5.59 0.00 7.85
CA HIS A 65 4.66 -0.32 8.93
C HIS A 65 3.88 -1.60 8.65
N PRO A 66 3.66 -2.44 9.68
CA PRO A 66 2.74 -3.55 9.59
C PRO A 66 1.32 -3.03 9.38
N CYS A 67 0.60 -3.64 8.44
CA CYS A 67 -0.81 -3.39 8.19
C CYS A 67 -1.60 -4.50 8.88
N PRO A 68 -2.43 -4.18 9.89
CA PRO A 68 -3.23 -5.21 10.55
C PRO A 68 -4.24 -5.81 9.56
N PRO A 69 -4.40 -7.14 9.53
CA PRO A 69 -5.40 -7.80 8.70
C PRO A 69 -6.79 -7.33 9.15
N GLY A 70 -7.47 -6.55 8.31
CA GLY A 70 -8.82 -6.04 8.60
C GLY A 70 -8.96 -4.54 8.83
N ALA A 71 -7.89 -3.72 8.68
CA ALA A 71 -7.95 -2.26 8.85
C ALA A 71 -8.83 -1.49 7.83
N TRP A 72 -9.56 -2.19 6.96
CA TRP A 72 -10.47 -1.60 5.98
C TRP A 72 -11.87 -1.28 6.53
N SER A 73 -12.20 -1.66 7.78
CA SER A 73 -13.56 -1.50 8.33
C SER A 73 -13.73 -0.45 9.43
N TRP A 74 -12.67 0.10 10.03
CA TRP A 74 -12.82 1.04 11.17
C TRP A 74 -12.73 2.53 10.81
N TRP A 75 -12.17 2.89 9.65
CA TRP A 75 -12.20 4.28 9.17
C TRP A 75 -13.57 4.75 8.65
N PHE A 76 -14.57 3.85 8.60
CA PHE A 76 -15.93 4.18 8.16
C PHE A 76 -16.96 4.29 9.31
N ILE A 77 -16.56 4.13 10.58
CA ILE A 77 -17.47 4.27 11.73
C ILE A 77 -17.07 5.49 12.58
N ARG A 78 -16.93 6.65 11.95
CA ARG A 78 -17.11 7.95 12.62
C ARG A 78 -17.48 9.08 11.63
N SER A 79 -18.40 8.80 10.71
CA SER A 79 -19.07 9.83 9.91
C SER A 79 -20.55 9.51 9.79
N LYS A 80 -21.28 9.67 10.91
CA LYS A 80 -22.67 10.11 10.85
C LYS A 80 -22.78 11.43 11.60
N CYS A 81 -22.23 12.47 10.97
CA CYS A 81 -22.83 13.79 11.13
C CYS A 81 -24.17 13.76 10.41
N THR A 82 -25.20 14.09 11.16
CA THR A 82 -26.51 14.58 10.76
C THR A 82 -26.52 15.32 9.42
N CYS A 83 -27.43 14.95 8.53
CA CYS A 83 -28.26 15.87 7.73
C CYS A 83 -29.51 15.11 7.24
N VAL A 84 -30.66 15.64 7.63
CA VAL A 84 -32.01 15.35 7.15
C VAL A 84 -32.17 15.92 5.72
N TRP A 85 -33.24 15.53 5.01
CA TRP A 85 -33.61 15.80 3.58
C TRP A 85 -33.00 14.79 2.59
N GLY A 86 -33.73 14.11 1.70
CA GLY A 86 -35.13 14.09 1.29
C GLY A 86 -35.21 13.24 0.01
N LEU A 87 -36.07 12.22 0.02
CA LEU A 87 -36.65 11.41 -1.08
C LEU A 87 -35.89 11.11 -2.42
N ARG A 88 -35.72 9.80 -2.63
CA ARG A 88 -35.97 8.96 -3.84
C ARG A 88 -35.40 9.36 -5.22
N CYS A 89 -34.52 8.48 -5.75
CA CYS A 89 -34.56 8.08 -7.16
C CYS A 89 -34.24 6.58 -7.29
N VAL A 90 -35.07 5.88 -8.07
CA VAL A 90 -35.16 4.42 -8.19
C VAL A 90 -34.33 3.94 -9.41
N HIS A 91 -33.55 2.87 -9.18
CA HIS A 91 -33.15 1.80 -10.11
C HIS A 91 -32.41 2.14 -11.42
N ILE A 92 -31.11 1.88 -11.47
CA ILE A 92 -30.42 1.34 -12.65
C ILE A 92 -29.51 0.20 -12.20
N LEU A 93 -29.68 -0.94 -12.88
CA LEU A 93 -28.88 -2.15 -12.79
C LEU A 93 -27.38 -1.87 -12.94
N SER A 94 -26.56 -2.73 -12.33
CA SER A 94 -25.58 -3.57 -13.04
C SER A 94 -24.31 -3.80 -12.21
N LEU A 95 -24.11 -5.06 -11.84
CA LEU A 95 -22.82 -5.77 -11.79
C LEU A 95 -21.56 -4.89 -11.84
N THR A 96 -20.99 -4.58 -10.67
CA THR A 96 -19.52 -4.44 -10.50
C THR A 96 -19.13 -4.73 -9.05
N HIS A 97 -19.57 -5.88 -8.55
CA HIS A 97 -18.81 -6.56 -7.50
C HIS A 97 -17.66 -7.29 -8.19
N ILE A 98 -16.43 -7.19 -7.65
CA ILE A 98 -15.14 -7.67 -8.19
C ILE A 98 -14.40 -6.65 -9.08
N LYS A 99 -13.95 -5.55 -8.47
CA LYS A 99 -12.68 -4.88 -8.86
C LYS A 99 -11.90 -4.37 -7.65
N ARG A 100 -12.03 -5.07 -6.52
CA ARG A 100 -11.32 -4.77 -5.28
C ARG A 100 -10.02 -5.56 -5.21
N CYS A 101 -9.06 -5.28 -6.11
CA CYS A 101 -7.66 -5.71 -5.88
C CYS A 101 -6.57 -5.05 -6.75
N SER A 102 -6.89 -4.32 -7.83
CA SER A 102 -5.84 -3.70 -8.68
C SER A 102 -5.78 -2.15 -8.57
N GLU A 103 -6.81 -1.52 -8.01
CA GLU A 103 -6.93 -0.06 -7.90
C GLU A 103 -6.07 0.58 -6.77
N MET A 104 -4.96 -0.05 -6.38
CA MET A 104 -3.95 0.57 -5.50
C MET A 104 -2.68 0.98 -6.25
N ASN A 105 -2.61 0.69 -7.56
CA ASN A 105 -1.47 1.02 -8.42
C ASN A 105 -1.74 2.21 -9.38
N LYS A 106 -2.83 2.96 -9.15
CA LYS A 106 -3.21 4.15 -9.95
C LYS A 106 -2.99 5.50 -9.25
N GLN A 107 -2.37 5.53 -8.07
CA GLN A 107 -1.94 6.79 -7.42
C GLN A 107 -0.49 7.18 -7.79
N GLN A 108 -0.05 6.80 -9.00
CA GLN A 108 1.25 7.17 -9.59
C GLN A 108 1.06 7.73 -11.01
N ARG A 109 0.07 8.61 -11.20
CA ARG A 109 0.16 9.72 -12.15
C ARG A 109 -0.02 11.02 -11.38
#